data_AF-A0A5E4LSJ8-F1
#
_entry.id   AF-A0A5E4LSJ8-F1
#
_cell.length_a   1.000
_cell.length_b   1.000
_cell.length_c   1.000
_cell.angle_alpha   90.00
_cell.angle_beta   90.00
_cell.angle_gamma   90.00
#
_symmetry.space_group_name_H-M   'P 1'
#
loop_
_entity.id
_entity.type
_entity.pdbx_description
1 polymer ?
#
loop_
_entity_poly.entity_id
_entity_poly.type
_entity_poly.pdbx_seq_one_letter_code
_entity_poly.pdbx_strand_id
1 'polypeptide(L)'
;MQTTIKSIQWVGTPEERIVSTRKFRQYVNGLDFSTAIEKVKQVWMESPTIVKEQFNIMDESSYPSPWDLFSWNFFSPNAKILGMFYTLLLSNHSQHHDIWLGIAEDMLEGERAELVVDFDPRKKYTYQKMISKYDLRDWSKDNGK
;
A
#
# COMPACT_ATOMS: atom_id res chain seq x y z
N MET A 1 -0.09 5.75 28.48
CA MET A 1 -0.52 4.58 27.69
C MET A 1 -0.74 5.06 26.26
N GLN A 2 0.07 4.63 25.29
CA GLN A 2 -0.19 4.93 23.89
C GLN A 2 -1.34 4.03 23.44
N THR A 3 -2.46 4.61 23.02
CA THR A 3 -3.58 3.86 22.46
C THR A 3 -3.12 3.19 21.17
N THR A 4 -2.93 1.87 21.19
CA THR A 4 -2.58 1.10 20.00
C THR A 4 -3.78 1.08 19.06
N ILE A 5 -3.74 1.92 18.03
CA ILE A 5 -4.77 1.95 17.00
C ILE A 5 -4.58 0.73 16.08
N LYS A 6 -5.61 -0.11 15.99
CA LYS A 6 -5.61 -1.36 15.20
C LYS A 6 -6.21 -1.22 13.79
N SER A 7 -6.61 0.00 13.40
CA SER A 7 -7.26 0.31 12.12
C SER A 7 -6.95 1.73 11.64
N ILE A 8 -7.14 2.02 10.36
CA ILE A 8 -7.03 3.39 9.85
C ILE A 8 -8.37 4.10 10.06
N GLN A 9 -8.33 5.35 10.52
CA GLN A 9 -9.53 6.18 10.57
C GLN A 9 -9.75 6.74 9.17
N TRP A 10 -10.76 6.27 8.46
CA TRP A 10 -11.01 6.66 7.06
C TRP A 10 -11.82 7.95 6.91
N VAL A 11 -12.54 8.37 7.96
CA VAL A 11 -13.34 9.60 7.97
C VAL A 11 -12.62 10.66 8.82
N GLY A 12 -12.48 11.88 8.30
CA GLY A 12 -11.84 12.98 9.03
C GLY A 12 -11.17 13.98 8.11
N THR A 13 -10.22 14.74 8.63
CA THR A 13 -9.32 15.58 7.82
C THR A 13 -8.17 14.75 7.21
N PRO A 14 -7.52 15.24 6.14
CA PRO A 14 -6.33 14.60 5.59
C PRO A 14 -5.25 14.28 6.64
N GLU A 15 -5.02 15.20 7.56
CA GLU A 15 -4.02 15.09 8.63
C GLU A 15 -4.39 13.97 9.61
N GLU A 16 -5.67 13.85 9.98
CA GLU A 16 -6.15 12.78 10.86
C GLU A 16 -5.96 11.39 10.22
N ARG A 17 -6.19 11.26 8.91
CA ARG A 17 -5.94 10.03 8.16
C ARG A 17 -4.47 9.67 8.11
N ILE A 18 -3.59 10.64 7.83
CA ILE A 18 -2.14 10.44 7.84
C ILE A 18 -1.67 10.00 9.23
N VAL A 19 -2.12 10.67 10.29
CA VAL A 19 -1.76 10.33 11.68
C VAL A 19 -2.27 8.94 12.06
N SER A 20 -3.51 8.60 11.71
CA SER A 20 -4.06 7.26 12.01
C SER A 20 -3.33 6.16 11.24
N THR A 21 -2.97 6.41 9.97
CA THR A 21 -2.17 5.48 9.16
C THR A 21 -0.77 5.27 9.74
N ARG A 22 -0.13 6.35 10.24
CA ARG A 22 1.17 6.24 10.94
C ARG A 22 1.05 5.39 12.21
N LYS A 23 0.00 5.59 13.01
CA LYS A 23 -0.24 4.78 14.22
C LYS A 23 -0.54 3.32 13.88
N PHE A 24 -1.33 3.08 12.83
CA PHE A 24 -1.58 1.72 12.34
C PHE A 24 -0.30 1.03 11.88
N ARG A 25 0.58 1.72 11.14
CA ARG A 25 1.92 1.19 10.79
C ARG A 25 2.77 0.82 12.00
N GLN A 26 2.75 1.64 13.05
CA GLN A 26 3.45 1.31 14.30
C GLN A 26 2.90 0.04 14.96
N TYR A 27 1.59 -0.17 14.89
CA TYR A 27 0.97 -1.42 15.33
C TYR A 27 1.41 -2.62 14.45
N VAL A 28 1.42 -2.45 13.13
CA VAL A 28 1.86 -3.46 12.15
C VAL A 28 3.31 -3.90 12.39
N ASN A 29 4.20 -2.99 12.79
CA ASN A 29 5.59 -3.31 13.15
C ASN A 29 5.71 -4.30 14.31
N GLY A 30 4.71 -4.39 15.19
CA GLY A 30 4.71 -5.30 16.33
C GLY A 30 4.14 -6.69 16.03
N LEU A 31 3.63 -6.92 14.81
CA LEU A 31 3.07 -8.20 14.38
C LEU A 31 4.13 -9.03 13.65
N ASP A 32 3.99 -10.35 13.64
CA ASP A 32 4.72 -11.19 12.69
C ASP A 32 4.26 -10.88 11.25
N PHE A 33 5.10 -11.19 10.25
CA PHE A 33 4.86 -10.76 8.88
C PHE A 33 3.57 -11.31 8.27
N SER A 34 3.24 -12.58 8.54
CA SER A 34 2.00 -13.19 8.04
C SER A 34 0.78 -12.49 8.61
N THR A 35 0.76 -12.24 9.92
CA THR A 35 -0.34 -11.50 10.58
C THR A 35 -0.40 -10.04 10.12
N ALA A 36 0.76 -9.42 9.88
CA ALA A 36 0.86 -8.06 9.35
C ALA A 36 0.19 -7.93 7.99
N ILE A 37 0.47 -8.84 7.05
CA ILE A 37 -0.13 -8.84 5.70
C ILE A 37 -1.65 -8.94 5.79
N GLU A 38 -2.17 -9.94 6.52
CA GLU A 38 -3.62 -10.13 6.65
C GLU A 38 -4.29 -8.91 7.30
N LYS A 39 -3.65 -8.31 8.29
CA LYS A 39 -4.21 -7.13 8.94
C LYS A 39 -4.20 -5.89 8.04
N VAL A 40 -3.12 -5.67 7.30
CA VAL A 40 -3.02 -4.59 6.31
C VAL A 40 -4.07 -4.78 5.23
N LYS A 41 -4.20 -5.99 4.68
CA LYS A 41 -5.22 -6.34 3.69
C LYS A 41 -6.62 -6.05 4.21
N GLN A 42 -6.96 -6.56 5.39
CA GLN A 42 -8.27 -6.34 6.00
C GLN A 42 -8.59 -4.83 6.09
N VAL A 43 -7.69 -4.04 6.68
CA VAL A 43 -7.93 -2.62 6.94
C VAL A 43 -8.09 -1.83 5.63
N TRP A 44 -7.26 -2.09 4.62
CA TRP A 44 -7.38 -1.42 3.32
C TRP A 44 -8.61 -1.85 2.53
N MET A 45 -9.04 -3.10 2.64
CA MET A 45 -10.26 -3.55 1.98
C MET A 45 -11.52 -2.90 2.57
N GLU A 46 -11.51 -2.58 3.87
CA GLU A 46 -12.58 -1.84 4.57
C GLU A 46 -12.62 -0.33 4.22
N SER A 47 -11.64 0.20 3.49
CA SER A 47 -11.60 1.63 3.15
C SER A 47 -12.72 2.04 2.17
N PRO A 48 -13.18 3.31 2.19
CA PRO A 48 -14.20 3.79 1.26
C PRO A 48 -13.75 3.62 -0.20
N THR A 49 -14.64 3.08 -1.03
CA THR A 49 -14.31 2.70 -2.41
C THR A 49 -14.88 3.71 -3.41
N ILE A 50 -14.13 4.00 -4.46
CA ILE A 50 -14.62 4.68 -5.66
C ILE A 50 -14.33 3.80 -6.89
N VAL A 51 -15.20 3.85 -7.90
CA VAL A 51 -15.05 3.05 -9.13
C VAL A 51 -14.01 3.65 -10.08
N LYS A 52 -13.87 4.97 -10.09
CA LYS A 52 -12.97 5.68 -11.00
C LYS A 52 -11.52 5.48 -10.57
N GLU A 53 -10.66 5.09 -11.52
CA GLU A 53 -9.22 5.06 -11.31
C GLU A 53 -8.65 6.46 -11.05
N GLN A 54 -7.74 6.51 -10.08
CA GLN A 54 -7.17 7.76 -9.56
C GLN A 54 -5.79 8.06 -10.13
N PHE A 55 -5.12 7.04 -10.68
CA PHE A 55 -3.81 7.12 -11.32
C PHE A 55 -3.70 5.97 -12.34
N ASN A 56 -2.69 6.02 -13.22
CA ASN A 56 -2.44 4.95 -14.18
C ASN A 56 -1.53 3.91 -13.53
N ILE A 57 -2.05 2.71 -13.27
CA ILE A 57 -1.27 1.65 -12.61
C ILE A 57 -0.04 1.22 -13.42
N MET A 58 -0.03 1.38 -14.74
CA MET A 58 1.13 1.04 -15.58
C MET A 58 2.23 2.11 -15.57
N ASP A 59 1.90 3.34 -15.19
CA ASP A 59 2.81 4.48 -15.16
C ASP A 59 3.13 4.88 -13.71
N GLU A 60 4.29 4.40 -13.22
CA GLU A 60 4.79 4.69 -11.87
C GLU A 60 4.95 6.19 -11.59
N SER A 61 5.21 7.00 -12.62
CA SER A 61 5.35 8.45 -12.44
C SER A 61 4.03 9.13 -12.04
N SER A 62 2.91 8.45 -12.29
CA SER A 62 1.57 8.89 -11.90
C SER A 62 1.19 8.50 -10.47
N TYR A 63 1.99 7.66 -9.80
CA TYR A 63 1.64 7.16 -8.49
C TYR A 63 1.70 8.28 -7.45
N PRO A 64 0.70 8.39 -6.56
CA PRO A 64 0.79 9.31 -5.43
C PRO A 64 1.95 8.90 -4.51
N SER A 65 2.53 9.87 -3.81
CA SER A 65 3.39 9.54 -2.67
C SER A 65 2.56 8.80 -1.59
N PRO A 66 3.20 8.07 -0.66
CA PRO A 66 2.47 7.45 0.43
C PRO A 66 1.63 8.44 1.23
N TRP A 67 2.15 9.65 1.46
CA TRP A 67 1.47 10.68 2.25
C TRP A 67 0.27 11.25 1.51
N ASP A 68 0.40 11.48 0.20
CA ASP A 68 -0.71 11.91 -0.64
C ASP A 68 -1.81 10.85 -0.65
N LEU A 69 -1.45 9.58 -0.85
CA LEU A 69 -2.41 8.47 -0.84
C LEU A 69 -3.12 8.35 0.52
N PHE A 70 -2.38 8.40 1.63
CA PHE A 70 -2.97 8.32 2.97
C PHE A 70 -3.84 9.53 3.31
N SER A 71 -3.67 10.65 2.61
CA SER A 71 -4.50 11.83 2.73
C SER A 71 -5.86 11.68 2.03
N TRP A 72 -6.04 10.70 1.13
CA TRP A 72 -7.28 10.53 0.36
C TRP A 72 -8.43 9.98 1.21
N ASN A 73 -9.66 10.22 0.74
CA ASN A 73 -10.90 9.78 1.40
C ASN A 73 -11.55 8.57 0.73
N PHE A 74 -11.23 8.29 -0.53
CA PHE A 74 -11.78 7.20 -1.32
C PHE A 74 -10.69 6.58 -2.17
N PHE A 75 -10.82 5.28 -2.44
CA PHE A 75 -9.79 4.49 -3.10
C PHE A 75 -10.37 3.60 -4.19
N SER A 76 -9.78 3.63 -5.38
CA SER A 76 -9.99 2.58 -6.39
C SER A 76 -9.40 1.25 -5.92
N PRO A 77 -9.76 0.10 -6.52
CA PRO A 77 -9.15 -1.19 -6.18
C PRO A 77 -7.62 -1.14 -6.26
N ASN A 78 -7.06 -0.57 -7.33
CA ASN A 78 -5.62 -0.41 -7.49
C ASN A 78 -5.02 0.52 -6.43
N ALA A 79 -5.71 1.62 -6.06
CA ALA A 79 -5.28 2.49 -4.97
C ALA A 79 -5.22 1.78 -3.61
N LYS A 80 -6.15 0.85 -3.34
CA LYS A 80 -6.12 0.05 -2.10
C LYS A 80 -4.90 -0.85 -2.05
N ILE A 81 -4.59 -1.55 -3.14
CA ILE A 81 -3.42 -2.43 -3.20
C ILE A 81 -2.12 -1.60 -3.09
N LEU A 82 -2.05 -0.44 -3.74
CA LEU A 82 -0.93 0.48 -3.58
C LEU A 82 -0.80 0.95 -2.11
N GLY A 83 -1.92 1.20 -1.44
CA GLY A 83 -1.96 1.53 -0.02
C GLY A 83 -1.44 0.42 0.88
N MET A 84 -1.81 -0.83 0.59
CA MET A 84 -1.28 -2.02 1.26
C MET A 84 0.24 -2.13 1.06
N PHE A 85 0.69 -1.99 -0.18
CA PHE A 85 2.09 -2.00 -0.57
C PHE A 85 2.90 -0.95 0.20
N TYR A 86 2.49 0.33 0.17
CA TYR A 86 3.15 1.40 0.92
C TYR A 86 3.13 1.19 2.43
N THR A 87 2.03 0.66 2.98
CA THR A 87 1.92 0.39 4.42
C THR A 87 2.99 -0.61 4.87
N LEU A 88 3.18 -1.70 4.12
CA LEU A 88 4.18 -2.72 4.41
C LEU A 88 5.61 -2.23 4.09
N LEU A 89 5.78 -1.51 2.97
CA LEU A 89 7.07 -0.95 2.55
C LEU A 89 7.67 -0.02 3.61
N LEU A 90 6.81 0.82 4.20
CA LEU A 90 7.19 1.79 5.23
C LEU A 90 7.17 1.19 6.65
N SER A 91 6.85 -0.09 6.79
CA SER A 91 6.97 -0.83 8.05
C SER A 91 8.38 -1.41 8.21
N ASN A 92 8.71 -1.91 9.39
CA ASN A 92 10.00 -2.58 9.63
C ASN A 92 10.12 -3.91 8.87
N HIS A 93 9.00 -4.47 8.38
CA HIS A 93 9.00 -5.74 7.63
C HIS A 93 9.78 -5.65 6.32
N SER A 94 9.83 -4.48 5.67
CA SER A 94 10.57 -4.29 4.41
C SER A 94 12.10 -4.38 4.53
N GLN A 95 12.61 -4.49 5.76
CA GLN A 95 14.02 -4.75 6.05
C GLN A 95 14.37 -6.24 5.98
N HIS A 96 13.36 -7.12 6.11
CA HIS A 96 13.54 -8.56 6.22
C HIS A 96 12.76 -9.36 5.18
N HIS A 97 11.78 -8.73 4.54
CA HIS A 97 10.91 -9.34 3.53
C HIS A 97 10.93 -8.55 2.23
N ASP A 98 10.83 -9.30 1.14
CA ASP A 98 10.67 -8.73 -0.18
C ASP A 98 9.20 -8.38 -0.39
N ILE A 99 8.92 -7.13 -0.73
CA ILE A 99 7.56 -6.63 -0.93
C ILE A 99 7.52 -5.95 -2.29
N TRP A 100 6.59 -6.42 -3.13
CA TRP A 100 6.45 -6.01 -4.51
C TRP A 100 4.99 -5.71 -4.82
N LEU A 101 4.79 -4.84 -5.80
CA LEU A 101 3.52 -4.59 -6.46
C LEU A 101 3.59 -5.24 -7.84
N GLY A 102 2.87 -6.34 -8.03
CA GLY A 102 2.73 -7.00 -9.32
C GLY A 102 1.55 -6.41 -10.08
N ILE A 103 1.71 -6.16 -11.38
CA ILE A 103 0.63 -5.69 -12.24
C ILE A 103 0.35 -6.77 -13.27
N ALA A 104 -0.85 -7.34 -13.18
CA ALA A 104 -1.35 -8.36 -14.08
C ALA A 104 -2.42 -7.79 -15.02
N GLU A 105 -2.61 -8.45 -16.15
CA GLU A 105 -3.74 -8.18 -17.03
C GLU A 105 -4.93 -9.05 -16.61
N ASP A 106 -6.04 -8.41 -16.31
CA ASP A 106 -7.33 -9.05 -16.16
C ASP A 106 -8.13 -8.84 -17.44
N MET A 107 -8.60 -9.93 -18.06
CA MET A 107 -9.31 -9.87 -19.34
C MET A 107 -10.63 -9.10 -19.26
N LEU A 108 -11.19 -8.91 -18.07
CA LEU A 108 -12.47 -8.23 -17.86
C LEU A 108 -12.28 -6.82 -17.31
N GLU A 109 -11.28 -6.63 -16.44
CA GLU A 109 -11.11 -5.39 -15.67
C GLU A 109 -9.88 -4.57 -16.08
N GLY A 110 -9.09 -5.04 -17.04
CA GLY A 110 -7.85 -4.39 -17.46
C GLY A 110 -6.72 -4.63 -16.47
N GLU A 111 -5.86 -3.64 -16.27
CA GLU A 111 -4.68 -3.80 -15.43
C GLU A 111 -5.02 -3.78 -13.93
N ARG A 112 -4.59 -4.83 -13.22
CA ARG A 112 -4.83 -5.01 -11.79
C ARG A 112 -3.53 -5.16 -11.02
N ALA A 113 -3.46 -4.44 -9.92
CA ALA A 113 -2.38 -4.56 -8.96
C ALA A 113 -2.61 -5.72 -8.00
N GLU A 114 -1.54 -6.41 -7.66
CA GLU A 114 -1.48 -7.45 -6.65
C GLU A 114 -0.30 -7.22 -5.71
N LEU A 115 -0.51 -7.46 -4.41
CA LEU A 115 0.58 -7.46 -3.45
C LEU A 115 1.32 -8.80 -3.52
N VAL A 116 2.60 -8.75 -3.87
CA VAL A 116 3.47 -9.92 -3.95
C VAL A 116 4.52 -9.81 -2.85
N VAL A 117 4.62 -10.83 -2.00
CA VAL A 117 5.57 -10.87 -0.88
C VAL A 117 6.48 -12.09 -0.98
N ASP A 118 7.72 -11.95 -0.53
CA ASP A 118 8.76 -12.99 -0.53
C ASP A 118 8.81 -13.71 -1.88
N PHE A 119 8.97 -12.91 -2.93
CA PHE A 119 8.94 -13.34 -4.34
C PHE A 119 9.89 -14.53 -4.56
N ASP A 120 9.33 -15.66 -4.99
CA ASP A 120 10.13 -16.82 -5.38
C ASP A 120 10.37 -16.78 -6.89
N PRO A 121 11.59 -16.49 -7.37
CA PRO A 121 11.88 -16.40 -8.80
C PRO A 121 11.67 -17.72 -9.56
N ARG A 122 11.50 -18.85 -8.84
CA ARG A 122 11.21 -20.16 -9.44
C ARG A 122 9.73 -20.34 -9.72
N LYS A 123 8.86 -19.58 -9.05
CA LYS A 123 7.43 -19.57 -9.36
C LYS A 123 7.23 -18.74 -10.62
N LYS A 124 6.54 -19.32 -11.60
CA LYS A 124 6.14 -18.58 -12.80
C LYS A 124 4.99 -17.66 -12.43
N TYR A 125 5.29 -16.38 -12.30
CA TYR A 125 4.27 -15.35 -12.20
C TYR A 125 4.06 -14.71 -13.58
N THR A 126 2.80 -14.44 -13.92
CA THR A 126 2.44 -13.74 -15.16
C THR A 126 2.06 -12.31 -14.82
N TYR A 127 3.06 -11.49 -14.48
CA TYR A 127 2.90 -10.05 -14.31
C TYR A 127 3.50 -9.34 -15.52
N GLN A 128 2.77 -8.35 -16.03
CA GLN A 128 3.30 -7.44 -17.04
C GLN A 128 4.41 -6.56 -16.45
N LYS A 129 4.30 -6.24 -15.15
CA LYS A 129 5.24 -5.37 -14.44
C LYS A 129 5.33 -5.74 -12.97
N MET A 130 6.52 -5.58 -12.40
CA MET A 130 6.81 -5.81 -10.99
C MET A 130 7.53 -4.58 -10.45
N ILE A 131 7.01 -3.99 -9.38
CA ILE A 131 7.53 -2.75 -8.78
C ILE A 131 7.96 -3.06 -7.34
N SER A 132 9.20 -2.71 -7.01
CA SER A 132 9.80 -2.84 -5.69
C SER A 132 10.03 -1.48 -5.05
N LYS A 133 10.54 -1.46 -3.82
CA LYS A 133 10.99 -0.21 -3.16
C LYS A 133 12.06 0.56 -3.94
N TYR A 134 12.79 -0.09 -4.84
CA TYR A 134 13.89 0.51 -5.60
C TYR A 134 13.43 1.22 -6.88
N ASP A 135 12.24 0.87 -7.37
CA ASP A 135 11.64 1.48 -8.57
C ASP A 135 10.88 2.76 -8.21
N LEU A 136 10.45 2.88 -6.95
CA LEU A 136 9.76 4.04 -6.43
C LEU A 136 10.70 5.25 -6.36
N ARG A 137 10.14 6.42 -6.69
CA ARG A 137 10.81 7.70 -6.47
C ARG A 137 11.18 7.83 -4.98
N ASP A 138 12.37 8.37 -4.73
CA ASP A 138 12.84 8.67 -3.37
C ASP A 138 11.96 9.74 -2.70
N TRP A 139 10.98 9.30 -1.91
CA TRP A 139 10.12 10.17 -1.10
C TRP A 139 10.76 10.63 0.20
N SER A 140 12.02 10.26 0.50
CA SER A 140 12.72 10.78 1.68
C SER A 140 12.89 12.30 1.63
N LYS A 141 12.89 12.87 0.41
CA LYS A 141 12.95 14.31 0.15
C LYS A 141 11.58 15.02 0.25
N ASP A 142 10.48 14.27 0.21
CA ASP A 142 9.13 14.83 0.29
C ASP A 142 8.66 14.99 1.76
N ASN A 143 9.37 14.38 2.72
CA ASN A 143 9.21 14.64 4.16
C ASN A 143 10.00 15.88 4.61
N GLY A 144 9.78 16.99 3.92
CA GLY A 144 10.39 18.28 4.17
C GLY A 144 9.36 19.39 4.33
N LYS A 145 8.33 19.19 5.18
CA LYS A 145 7.60 20.22 5.93
C LYS A 145 6.60 19.60 6.90
#